data_AF-W4EBF1-F1
#
_entry.id   AF-W4EBF1-F1
#
_cell.length_a   1.000
_cell.length_b   1.000
_cell.length_c   1.000
_cell.angle_alpha   90.00
_cell.angle_beta   90.00
_cell.angle_gamma   90.00
#
_symmetry.space_group_name_H-M   'P 1'
#
loop_
_entity.id
_entity.type
_entity.pdbx_description
1 polymer ?
#
loop_
_entity_poly.entity_id
_entity_poly.type
_entity_poly.pdbx_seq_one_letter_code
_entity_poly.pdbx_strand_id
1 'polypeptide(L)'
;MNKKKKIIIIASAIVLVAIAGIAGYKLWPDQNRQINAAPLNTAVASKGDILVGVSGSGAVSAINSESIRTKEAGKVDTVMVKKGDVVKKGAVLITFVAGDLDDKLKEATKSLENLKTELENKQESYKTLAMNNATEEELESAKKAIDKANSDIVDGQESIAAIHEDMAPPDPLTAPIDGTITAVNITDGEQAQNGTELFTMTDYVNLSVTVQVDELDIPKIKLNQASTITLDALEDKSFTGKVIDIAKEGTSSNGVSLFNVTVGLNNSEGVLIGMSAEVAVTIEEKKDILTVPIEAVTKINGKSFVNVPGTGDEQANTTDRDAADSKPPAGAAADGEPSGSEAGTRGTGARGGREFQGGELPSGEFPAGAEFPGRAAGSKGAAGFASGMKRIAVEVGIHNESSIEIVSGLSEGDEVILPTVISSGNATSPQQGGMGGMGGFSGGGMTGGSGGFPGGGGGFGGGGSGGGFGGGGGGR
;
A
#
# COMPACT_ATOMS: atom_id res chain seq x y z
N MET A 1 -19.27 -100.08 46.10
CA MET A 1 -20.09 -98.87 45.86
C MET A 1 -21.18 -99.18 44.84
N ASN A 2 -22.46 -99.13 45.24
CA ASN A 2 -23.59 -99.62 44.45
C ASN A 2 -23.74 -98.82 43.14
N LYS A 3 -24.03 -99.50 42.01
CA LYS A 3 -24.14 -98.88 40.67
C LYS A 3 -25.03 -97.63 40.63
N LYS A 4 -26.04 -97.56 41.50
CA LYS A 4 -26.93 -96.38 41.67
C LYS A 4 -26.23 -95.12 42.20
N LYS A 5 -25.20 -95.24 43.06
CA LYS A 5 -24.45 -94.09 43.59
C LYS A 5 -23.52 -93.46 42.55
N LYS A 6 -23.00 -94.23 41.58
CA LYS A 6 -22.16 -93.69 40.48
C LYS A 6 -22.97 -92.84 39.49
N ILE A 7 -24.21 -93.21 39.20
CA ILE A 7 -25.07 -92.48 38.26
C ILE A 7 -25.46 -91.10 38.82
N ILE A 8 -25.74 -91.02 40.13
CA ILE A 8 -26.12 -89.76 40.80
C ILE A 8 -24.95 -88.76 40.79
N ILE A 9 -23.71 -89.22 41.00
CA ILE A 9 -22.53 -88.36 41.01
C ILE A 9 -22.21 -87.80 39.61
N ILE A 10 -22.41 -88.62 38.56
CA ILE A 10 -22.20 -88.17 37.18
C ILE A 10 -23.28 -87.16 36.77
N ALA A 11 -24.54 -87.39 37.15
CA ALA A 11 -25.63 -86.46 36.90
C ALA A 11 -25.43 -85.11 37.61
N SER A 12 -24.96 -85.09 38.86
CA SER A 12 -24.68 -83.83 39.58
C SER A 12 -23.52 -83.05 38.97
N ALA A 13 -22.50 -83.73 38.43
CA ALA A 13 -21.37 -83.08 37.78
C ALA A 13 -21.78 -82.38 36.47
N ILE A 14 -22.65 -82.99 35.67
CA ILE A 14 -23.15 -82.40 34.42
C ILE A 14 -24.00 -81.15 34.70
N VAL A 15 -24.82 -81.18 35.74
CA VAL A 15 -25.63 -80.03 36.15
C VAL A 15 -24.75 -78.87 36.63
N LEU A 16 -23.66 -79.14 37.36
CA LEU A 16 -22.71 -78.11 37.78
C LEU A 16 -21.98 -77.45 36.60
N VAL A 17 -21.60 -78.22 35.58
CA VAL A 17 -20.96 -77.68 34.37
C VAL A 17 -21.94 -76.84 33.54
N ALA A 18 -23.20 -77.25 33.45
CA ALA A 18 -24.23 -76.46 32.77
C ALA A 18 -24.52 -75.13 33.48
N ILE A 19 -24.56 -75.13 34.81
CA ILE A 19 -24.74 -73.91 35.62
C ILE A 19 -23.52 -72.99 35.50
N ALA A 20 -22.30 -73.53 35.50
CA ALA A 20 -21.08 -72.75 35.29
C ALA A 20 -21.00 -72.14 33.88
N GLY A 21 -21.46 -72.86 32.86
CA GLY A 21 -21.53 -72.35 31.48
C GLY A 21 -22.54 -71.21 31.31
N ILE A 22 -23.71 -71.32 31.94
CA ILE A 22 -24.74 -70.27 31.91
C ILE A 22 -24.29 -69.05 32.73
N ALA A 23 -23.66 -69.25 33.88
CA ALA A 23 -23.08 -68.17 34.67
C ALA A 23 -21.96 -67.47 33.90
N GLY A 24 -21.05 -68.22 33.25
CA GLY A 24 -19.98 -67.65 32.42
C GLY A 24 -20.50 -66.86 31.22
N TYR A 25 -21.61 -67.30 30.61
CA TYR A 25 -22.24 -66.56 29.51
C TYR A 25 -22.98 -65.29 29.98
N LYS A 26 -23.61 -65.31 31.16
CA LYS A 26 -24.29 -64.13 31.74
C LYS A 26 -23.37 -63.15 32.47
N LEU A 27 -22.16 -63.57 32.86
CA LEU A 27 -21.13 -62.73 33.49
C LEU A 27 -20.04 -62.30 32.51
N TRP A 28 -20.18 -62.59 31.21
CA TRP A 28 -19.34 -61.94 30.21
C TRP A 28 -19.69 -60.45 30.22
N PRO A 29 -18.75 -59.53 30.53
CA PRO A 29 -19.05 -58.12 30.51
C PRO A 29 -19.42 -57.76 29.08
N ASP A 30 -20.64 -57.26 28.88
CA ASP A 30 -20.94 -56.46 27.72
C ASP A 30 -19.85 -55.38 27.67
N GLN A 31 -18.96 -55.48 26.68
CA GLN A 31 -18.15 -54.36 26.23
C GLN A 31 -19.11 -53.35 25.62
N ASN A 32 -19.90 -52.71 26.48
CA ASN A 32 -20.59 -51.49 26.16
C ASN A 32 -19.49 -50.50 25.84
N ARG A 33 -19.29 -50.33 24.52
CA ARG A 33 -18.50 -49.28 23.92
C ARG A 33 -18.82 -48.00 24.67
N GLN A 34 -17.90 -47.54 25.51
CA GLN A 34 -17.76 -46.10 25.71
C GLN A 34 -17.51 -45.55 24.32
N ILE A 35 -18.56 -44.99 23.71
CA ILE A 35 -18.36 -44.02 22.65
C ILE A 35 -17.68 -42.86 23.37
N ASN A 36 -16.36 -42.91 23.47
CA ASN A 36 -15.57 -41.72 23.64
C ASN A 36 -15.92 -40.89 22.41
N ALA A 37 -16.85 -39.95 22.58
CA ALA A 37 -17.13 -38.96 21.56
C ALA A 37 -15.77 -38.37 21.18
N ALA A 38 -15.45 -38.39 19.89
CA ALA A 38 -14.21 -37.78 19.43
C ALA A 38 -14.15 -36.36 19.99
N PRO A 39 -13.02 -35.91 20.57
CA PRO A 39 -12.93 -34.57 21.10
C PRO A 39 -13.26 -33.59 19.97
N LEU A 40 -14.36 -32.85 20.13
CA LEU A 40 -14.73 -31.79 19.21
C LEU A 40 -13.80 -30.62 19.53
N ASN A 41 -13.14 -30.09 18.51
CA ASN A 41 -12.43 -28.83 18.66
C ASN A 41 -13.49 -27.74 18.78
N THR A 42 -13.59 -27.11 19.95
CA THR A 42 -14.54 -26.02 20.20
C THR A 42 -13.80 -24.71 20.49
N ALA A 43 -14.48 -23.61 20.23
CA ALA A 43 -14.12 -22.26 20.65
C ALA A 43 -15.30 -21.65 21.43
N VAL A 44 -15.03 -20.70 22.31
CA VAL A 44 -16.06 -20.02 23.09
C VAL A 44 -16.35 -18.67 22.43
N ALA A 45 -17.62 -18.34 22.25
CA ALA A 45 -18.03 -17.00 21.83
C ALA A 45 -17.76 -16.01 22.96
N SER A 46 -16.85 -15.06 22.74
CA SER A 46 -16.44 -14.08 23.76
C SER A 46 -16.47 -12.66 23.23
N LYS A 47 -16.59 -11.71 24.15
CA LYS A 47 -16.41 -10.29 23.84
C LYS A 47 -14.97 -10.01 23.40
N GLY A 48 -14.83 -9.27 22.33
CA GLY A 48 -13.55 -8.86 21.78
C GLY A 48 -13.68 -7.66 20.85
N ASP A 49 -12.54 -7.14 20.43
CA ASP A 49 -12.46 -6.06 19.48
C ASP A 49 -12.16 -6.63 18.09
N ILE A 50 -12.86 -6.16 17.06
CA ILE A 50 -12.52 -6.46 15.66
C ILE A 50 -12.04 -5.18 15.01
N LEU A 51 -10.81 -5.26 14.50
CA LEU A 51 -10.19 -4.25 13.67
C LEU A 51 -10.11 -4.81 12.24
N VAL A 52 -10.77 -4.13 11.31
CA VAL A 52 -10.70 -4.39 9.88
C VAL A 52 -9.74 -3.38 9.30
N GLY A 53 -8.69 -3.84 8.65
CA GLY A 53 -7.70 -2.98 8.03
C GLY A 53 -7.29 -3.48 6.66
N VAL A 54 -6.61 -2.60 5.93
CA VAL A 54 -5.90 -2.93 4.70
C VAL A 54 -4.43 -2.73 4.98
N SER A 55 -3.62 -3.72 4.63
CA SER A 55 -2.18 -3.67 4.80
C SER A 55 -1.47 -3.41 3.48
N GLY A 56 -0.24 -2.90 3.58
CA GLY A 56 0.66 -2.75 2.46
C GLY A 56 2.08 -2.52 2.92
N SER A 57 3.03 -2.97 2.11
CA SER A 57 4.45 -2.78 2.34
C SER A 57 4.97 -1.54 1.61
N GLY A 58 5.91 -0.84 2.21
CA GLY A 58 6.56 0.33 1.65
C GLY A 58 7.94 0.59 2.26
N ALA A 59 8.51 1.75 1.96
CA ALA A 59 9.74 2.22 2.58
C ALA A 59 9.51 3.57 3.25
N VAL A 60 10.23 3.82 4.34
CA VAL A 60 10.21 5.11 5.04
C VAL A 60 10.89 6.17 4.18
N SER A 61 10.26 7.32 4.02
CA SER A 61 10.77 8.51 3.35
C SER A 61 10.59 9.76 4.22
N ALA A 62 11.36 10.81 3.95
CA ALA A 62 11.07 12.12 4.51
C ALA A 62 9.91 12.75 3.75
N ILE A 63 9.02 13.44 4.47
CA ILE A 63 7.94 14.21 3.84
C ILE A 63 8.52 15.39 3.06
N ASN A 64 9.52 16.06 3.63
CA ASN A 64 10.17 17.22 3.01
C ASN A 64 11.65 16.94 2.79
N SER A 65 12.07 17.07 1.53
CA SER A 65 13.48 17.15 1.16
C SER A 65 13.62 18.18 0.05
N GLU A 66 14.56 19.12 0.22
CA GLU A 66 14.74 20.21 -0.73
C GLU A 66 16.20 20.37 -1.14
N SER A 67 16.38 20.58 -2.44
CA SER A 67 17.64 21.00 -3.05
C SER A 67 17.69 22.52 -3.09
N ILE A 68 18.60 23.11 -2.32
CA ILE A 68 18.74 24.56 -2.18
C ILE A 68 19.67 25.07 -3.27
N ARG A 69 19.13 25.95 -4.09
CA ARG A 69 19.82 26.54 -5.24
C ARG A 69 20.01 28.02 -5.03
N THR A 70 21.14 28.55 -5.50
CA THR A 70 21.34 30.00 -5.50
C THR A 70 20.49 30.66 -6.57
N LYS A 71 19.86 31.79 -6.24
CA LYS A 71 19.08 32.60 -7.18
C LYS A 71 19.93 33.58 -7.97
N GLU A 72 21.13 33.89 -7.48
CA GLU A 72 22.05 34.86 -8.05
C GLU A 72 23.44 34.24 -8.14
N ALA A 73 24.21 34.69 -9.14
CA ALA A 73 25.60 34.27 -9.26
C ALA A 73 26.46 35.15 -8.34
N GLY A 74 27.44 34.56 -7.67
CA GLY A 74 28.29 35.30 -6.74
C GLY A 74 29.43 34.46 -6.18
N LYS A 75 30.47 35.15 -5.72
CA LYS A 75 31.57 34.52 -5.00
C LYS A 75 31.13 34.23 -3.57
N VAL A 76 31.29 32.99 -3.12
CA VAL A 76 31.02 32.63 -1.72
C VAL A 76 32.09 33.25 -0.83
N ASP A 77 31.65 33.95 0.21
CA ASP A 77 32.51 34.47 1.26
C ASP A 77 32.76 33.36 2.29
N THR A 78 31.70 32.91 2.95
CA THR A 78 31.77 31.89 3.99
C THR A 78 30.61 30.90 3.89
N VAL A 79 30.91 29.61 4.04
CA VAL A 79 29.96 28.53 4.27
C VAL A 79 29.77 28.31 5.78
N MET A 80 28.57 28.61 6.27
CA MET A 80 28.24 28.62 7.69
C MET A 80 27.84 27.26 8.26
N VAL A 81 27.65 26.25 7.40
CA VAL A 81 27.10 24.93 7.76
C VAL A 81 27.91 23.79 7.16
N LYS A 82 27.80 22.62 7.77
CA LYS A 82 28.45 21.38 7.33
C LYS A 82 27.42 20.29 7.14
N LYS A 83 27.80 19.25 6.37
CA LYS A 83 27.01 18.04 6.24
C LYS A 83 26.78 17.42 7.62
N GLY A 84 25.53 17.15 7.95
CA GLY A 84 25.07 16.63 9.24
C GLY A 84 24.56 17.69 10.21
N ASP A 85 24.74 18.99 9.92
CA ASP A 85 24.23 20.05 10.79
C ASP A 85 22.70 20.15 10.70
N VAL A 86 22.07 20.33 11.86
CA VAL A 86 20.63 20.59 11.98
C VAL A 86 20.40 22.10 11.96
N VAL A 87 19.58 22.57 11.04
CA VAL A 87 19.31 24.00 10.84
C VAL A 87 17.81 24.28 10.83
N LYS A 88 17.44 25.50 11.20
CA LYS A 88 16.06 25.98 11.15
C LYS A 88 15.83 26.78 9.88
N LYS A 89 14.57 26.85 9.45
CA LYS A 89 14.11 27.73 8.38
C LYS A 89 14.58 29.17 8.65
N GLY A 90 15.15 29.78 7.61
CA GLY A 90 15.72 31.13 7.65
C GLY A 90 17.16 31.19 8.18
N ALA A 91 17.75 30.08 8.64
CA ALA A 91 19.17 30.06 9.00
C ALA A 91 20.04 30.36 7.78
N VAL A 92 21.05 31.20 7.95
CA VAL A 92 22.02 31.54 6.91
C VAL A 92 22.93 30.35 6.66
N LEU A 93 23.02 29.91 5.41
CA LEU A 93 23.84 28.79 4.97
C LEU A 93 25.16 29.28 4.37
N ILE A 94 25.09 30.32 3.51
CA ILE A 94 26.25 30.97 2.92
C ILE A 94 26.07 32.49 2.86
N THR A 95 27.19 33.20 2.89
CA THR A 95 27.30 34.62 2.56
C THR A 95 28.08 34.79 1.26
N PHE A 96 27.88 35.91 0.59
CA PHE A 96 28.59 36.26 -0.64
C PHE A 96 29.56 37.42 -0.41
N VAL A 97 30.64 37.46 -1.20
CA VAL A 97 31.60 38.55 -1.18
C VAL A 97 30.98 39.78 -1.85
N ALA A 98 31.21 40.96 -1.29
CA ALA A 98 30.84 42.25 -1.88
C ALA A 98 31.54 42.47 -3.24
N GLY A 99 30.89 43.22 -4.13
CA GLY A 99 31.48 43.58 -5.42
C GLY A 99 32.68 44.51 -5.25
N ASP A 100 33.80 44.19 -5.91
CA ASP A 100 34.98 45.07 -5.95
C ASP A 100 34.85 46.04 -7.13
N LEU A 101 34.23 47.19 -6.87
CA LEU A 101 34.03 48.29 -7.83
C LEU A 101 34.70 49.59 -7.37
N ASP A 102 35.70 49.51 -6.49
CA ASP A 102 36.36 50.68 -5.88
C ASP A 102 36.92 51.64 -6.94
N ASP A 103 37.53 51.12 -8.01
CA ASP A 103 38.06 51.94 -9.10
C ASP A 103 36.96 52.69 -9.86
N LYS A 104 35.81 52.04 -10.12
CA LYS A 104 34.66 52.69 -10.78
C LYS A 104 34.03 53.74 -9.88
N LEU A 105 33.89 53.45 -8.58
CA LEU A 105 33.38 54.39 -7.60
C LEU A 105 34.27 55.64 -7.54
N LYS A 106 35.60 55.45 -7.53
CA LYS A 106 36.58 56.53 -7.54
C LYS A 106 36.47 57.38 -8.82
N GLU A 107 36.32 56.76 -9.98
CA GLU A 107 36.13 57.46 -11.25
C GLU A 107 34.83 58.29 -11.26
N ALA A 108 33.71 57.70 -10.85
CA ALA A 108 32.41 58.37 -10.78
C ALA A 108 32.43 59.55 -9.79
N THR A 109 33.07 59.37 -8.63
CA THR A 109 33.23 60.44 -7.63
C THR A 109 34.04 61.62 -8.17
N LYS A 110 35.12 61.35 -8.92
CA LYS A 110 35.91 62.39 -9.59
C LYS A 110 35.11 63.11 -10.68
N SER A 111 34.28 62.38 -11.42
CA SER A 111 33.38 62.98 -12.40
C SER A 111 32.39 63.94 -11.73
N LEU A 112 31.77 63.53 -10.62
CA LEU A 112 30.88 64.37 -9.83
C LEU A 112 31.59 65.63 -9.29
N GLU A 113 32.85 65.51 -8.88
CA GLU A 113 33.66 66.66 -8.47
C GLU A 113 33.83 67.68 -9.61
N ASN A 114 34.16 67.21 -10.83
CA ASN A 114 34.26 68.08 -12.00
C ASN A 114 32.94 68.79 -12.32
N LEU A 115 31.80 68.09 -12.22
CA LEU A 115 30.47 68.67 -12.46
C LEU A 115 30.14 69.76 -11.43
N LYS A 116 30.53 69.57 -10.17
CA LYS A 116 30.38 70.59 -9.12
C LYS A 116 31.23 71.83 -9.41
N THR A 117 32.47 71.66 -9.86
CA THR A 117 33.32 72.78 -10.29
C THR A 117 32.71 73.50 -11.51
N GLU A 118 32.11 72.78 -12.45
CA GLU A 118 31.43 73.39 -13.59
C GLU A 118 30.20 74.21 -13.18
N LEU A 119 29.39 73.70 -12.24
CA LEU A 119 28.28 74.44 -11.64
C LEU A 119 28.78 75.75 -10.99
N GLU A 120 29.85 75.67 -10.19
CA GLU A 120 30.43 76.84 -9.51
C GLU A 120 30.87 77.92 -10.53
N ASN A 121 31.57 77.52 -11.59
CA ASN A 121 31.98 78.42 -12.67
C ASN A 121 30.77 79.07 -13.36
N LYS A 122 29.69 78.32 -13.60
CA LYS A 122 28.45 78.84 -14.20
C LYS A 122 27.73 79.81 -13.26
N GLN A 123 27.73 79.54 -11.95
CA GLN A 123 27.17 80.43 -10.94
C GLN A 123 27.96 81.75 -10.83
N GLU A 124 29.30 81.69 -10.88
CA GLU A 124 30.15 82.88 -10.89
C GLU A 124 29.96 83.72 -12.16
N SER A 125 29.85 83.06 -13.32
CA SER A 125 29.53 83.73 -14.59
C SER A 125 28.18 84.44 -14.53
N TYR A 126 27.12 83.78 -14.02
CA TYR A 126 25.81 84.40 -13.82
C TYR A 126 25.88 85.62 -12.90
N LYS A 127 26.61 85.52 -11.77
CA LYS A 127 26.80 86.63 -10.83
C LYS A 127 27.48 87.82 -11.50
N THR A 128 28.49 87.57 -12.33
CA THR A 128 29.22 88.60 -13.07
C THR A 128 28.32 89.30 -14.09
N LEU A 129 27.51 88.54 -14.84
CA LEU A 129 26.53 89.10 -15.77
C LEU A 129 25.49 89.98 -15.05
N ALA A 130 24.99 89.54 -13.90
CA ALA A 130 24.04 90.29 -13.10
C ALA A 130 24.62 91.61 -12.56
N MET A 131 25.91 91.63 -12.18
CA MET A 131 26.60 92.84 -11.72
C MET A 131 26.86 93.87 -12.83
N ASN A 132 26.98 93.40 -14.08
CA ASN A 132 27.34 94.25 -15.22
C ASN A 132 26.12 94.76 -16.03
N ASN A 133 24.91 94.68 -15.47
CA ASN A 133 23.64 95.04 -16.15
C ASN A 133 23.44 94.30 -17.48
N ALA A 134 23.77 93.00 -17.53
CA ALA A 134 23.45 92.15 -18.67
C ALA A 134 21.94 92.14 -18.98
N THR A 135 21.60 91.83 -20.22
CA THR A 135 20.21 91.76 -20.68
C THR A 135 19.47 90.59 -20.04
N GLU A 136 18.14 90.69 -19.99
CA GLU A 136 17.26 89.62 -19.45
C GLU A 136 17.50 88.27 -20.16
N GLU A 137 17.73 88.29 -21.47
CA GLU A 137 17.99 87.10 -22.29
C GLU A 137 19.33 86.43 -21.92
N GLU A 138 20.38 87.20 -21.66
CA GLU A 138 21.69 86.69 -21.24
C GLU A 138 21.62 86.04 -19.85
N LEU A 139 20.91 86.69 -18.91
CA LEU A 139 20.69 86.15 -17.57
C LEU A 139 19.86 84.86 -17.62
N GLU A 140 18.82 84.80 -18.45
CA GLU A 140 17.99 83.60 -18.61
C GLU A 140 18.78 82.43 -19.23
N SER A 141 19.63 82.70 -20.21
CA SER A 141 20.53 81.68 -20.79
C SER A 141 21.50 81.13 -19.74
N ALA A 142 22.09 82.00 -18.92
CA ALA A 142 23.00 81.60 -17.84
C ALA A 142 22.28 80.81 -16.74
N LYS A 143 21.04 81.16 -16.38
CA LYS A 143 20.20 80.34 -15.48
C LYS A 143 19.96 78.94 -16.03
N LYS A 144 19.56 78.83 -17.32
CA LYS A 144 19.39 77.52 -17.96
C LYS A 144 20.66 76.68 -17.96
N ALA A 145 21.83 77.30 -18.08
CA ALA A 145 23.11 76.60 -17.97
C ALA A 145 23.38 76.09 -16.53
N ILE A 146 23.02 76.86 -15.50
CA ILE A 146 23.07 76.45 -14.10
C ILE A 146 22.10 75.30 -13.83
N ASP A 147 20.85 75.42 -14.28
CA ASP A 147 19.83 74.38 -14.11
C ASP A 147 20.28 73.08 -14.77
N LYS A 148 20.84 73.16 -15.98
CA LYS A 148 21.45 72.01 -16.65
C LYS A 148 22.59 71.41 -15.83
N ALA A 149 23.50 72.21 -15.29
CA ALA A 149 24.60 71.72 -14.47
C ALA A 149 24.11 71.04 -13.17
N ASN A 150 23.03 71.54 -12.58
CA ASN A 150 22.39 70.88 -11.43
C ASN A 150 21.81 69.52 -11.83
N SER A 151 21.15 69.43 -12.99
CA SER A 151 20.67 68.15 -13.53
C SER A 151 21.83 67.17 -13.77
N ASP A 152 22.91 67.63 -14.39
CA ASP A 152 24.10 66.79 -14.62
C ASP A 152 24.69 66.27 -13.29
N ILE A 153 24.68 67.09 -12.23
CA ILE A 153 25.08 66.66 -10.87
C ILE A 153 24.16 65.59 -10.29
N VAL A 154 22.84 65.72 -10.47
CA VAL A 154 21.88 64.70 -10.02
C VAL A 154 22.14 63.38 -10.73
N ASP A 155 22.30 63.40 -12.05
CA ASP A 155 22.65 62.20 -12.84
C ASP A 155 23.96 61.56 -12.36
N GLY A 156 24.97 62.38 -12.06
CA GLY A 156 26.23 61.92 -11.49
C GLY A 156 26.08 61.28 -10.10
N GLN A 157 25.19 61.82 -9.25
CA GLN A 157 24.87 61.24 -7.95
C GLN A 157 24.12 59.91 -8.08
N GLU A 158 23.15 59.82 -9.00
CA GLU A 158 22.43 58.58 -9.29
C GLU A 158 23.36 57.48 -9.80
N SER A 159 24.33 57.83 -10.64
CA SER A 159 25.36 56.88 -11.09
C SER A 159 26.22 56.35 -9.94
N ILE A 160 26.59 57.18 -8.96
CA ILE A 160 27.33 56.75 -7.78
C ILE A 160 26.45 55.85 -6.89
N ALA A 161 25.18 56.19 -6.73
CA ALA A 161 24.23 55.39 -5.97
C ALA A 161 24.07 53.97 -6.58
N ALA A 162 23.96 53.88 -7.91
CA ALA A 162 23.90 52.60 -8.61
C ALA A 162 25.17 51.75 -8.40
N ILE A 163 26.36 52.37 -8.44
CA ILE A 163 27.62 51.67 -8.15
C ILE A 163 27.64 51.15 -6.71
N HIS A 164 27.17 51.93 -5.75
CA HIS A 164 27.09 51.48 -4.36
C HIS A 164 26.12 50.31 -4.16
N GLU A 165 25.01 50.29 -4.89
CA GLU A 165 24.08 49.16 -4.89
C GLU A 165 24.73 47.89 -5.46
N ASP A 166 25.45 48.00 -6.58
CA ASP A 166 26.20 46.89 -7.19
C ASP A 166 27.37 46.38 -6.34
N MET A 167 27.89 47.21 -5.42
CA MET A 167 28.93 46.80 -4.46
C MET A 167 28.36 45.99 -3.29
N ALA A 168 27.05 46.07 -3.02
CA ALA A 168 26.44 45.29 -1.96
C ALA A 168 26.59 43.78 -2.26
N PRO A 169 26.94 42.96 -1.25
CA PRO A 169 26.96 41.52 -1.46
C PRO A 169 25.54 41.02 -1.79
N PRO A 170 25.41 40.02 -2.67
CA PRO A 170 24.15 39.33 -2.88
C PRO A 170 23.52 38.86 -1.56
N ASP A 171 22.19 38.77 -1.54
CA ASP A 171 21.46 38.31 -0.37
C ASP A 171 21.97 36.93 0.09
N PRO A 172 22.14 36.72 1.41
CA PRO A 172 22.61 35.45 1.93
C PRO A 172 21.64 34.32 1.58
N LEU A 173 22.17 33.15 1.24
CA LEU A 173 21.34 31.98 0.99
C LEU A 173 20.89 31.41 2.33
N THR A 174 19.59 31.26 2.51
CA THR A 174 18.99 30.77 3.75
C THR A 174 18.26 29.44 3.57
N ALA A 175 18.10 28.69 4.66
CA ALA A 175 17.36 27.44 4.68
C ALA A 175 15.85 27.67 4.42
N PRO A 176 15.23 27.01 3.43
CA PRO A 176 13.80 27.15 3.14
C PRO A 176 12.89 26.38 4.12
N ILE A 177 13.42 25.32 4.72
CA ILE A 177 12.73 24.41 5.65
C ILE A 177 13.59 24.15 6.89
N ASP A 178 12.97 23.63 7.95
CA ASP A 178 13.70 23.02 9.07
C ASP A 178 14.23 21.65 8.60
N GLY A 179 15.46 21.29 8.99
CA GLY A 179 16.00 19.99 8.61
C GLY A 179 17.49 19.84 8.86
N THR A 180 18.05 18.76 8.33
CA THR A 180 19.50 18.46 8.40
C THR A 180 20.14 18.60 7.02
N ILE A 181 21.34 19.18 6.97
CA ILE A 181 22.13 19.29 5.74
C ILE A 181 22.65 17.90 5.35
N THR A 182 22.22 17.35 4.21
CA THR A 182 22.64 16.03 3.74
C THR A 182 23.77 16.09 2.71
N ALA A 183 23.87 17.20 1.98
CA ALA A 183 24.96 17.50 1.04
C ALA A 183 25.35 18.97 1.08
N VAL A 184 26.66 19.22 0.93
CA VAL A 184 27.27 20.55 0.74
C VAL A 184 28.14 20.45 -0.50
N ASN A 185 27.78 21.17 -1.55
CA ASN A 185 28.41 21.10 -2.87
C ASN A 185 29.15 22.39 -3.23
N ILE A 186 29.51 23.20 -2.23
CA ILE A 186 30.15 24.50 -2.39
C ILE A 186 31.18 24.72 -1.29
N THR A 187 32.25 25.44 -1.59
CA THR A 187 33.32 25.77 -0.65
C THR A 187 33.57 27.28 -0.55
N ASP A 188 34.21 27.71 0.54
CA ASP A 188 34.58 29.12 0.76
C ASP A 188 35.45 29.64 -0.40
N GLY A 189 35.10 30.81 -0.94
CA GLY A 189 35.80 31.43 -2.06
C GLY A 189 35.42 30.92 -3.46
N GLU A 190 34.59 29.87 -3.55
CA GLU A 190 34.13 29.31 -4.83
C GLU A 190 33.07 30.22 -5.49
N GLN A 191 32.95 30.13 -6.83
CA GLN A 191 31.96 30.89 -7.60
C GLN A 191 30.67 30.08 -7.77
N ALA A 192 29.58 30.53 -7.16
CA ALA A 192 28.28 29.94 -7.37
C ALA A 192 27.62 30.53 -8.63
N GLN A 193 27.07 29.67 -9.49
CA GLN A 193 26.33 30.10 -10.68
C GLN A 193 24.83 30.11 -10.41
N ASN A 194 24.10 30.93 -11.15
CA ASN A 194 22.65 31.01 -11.05
C ASN A 194 22.00 29.62 -11.25
N GLY A 195 21.16 29.21 -10.30
CA GLY A 195 20.43 27.94 -10.35
C GLY A 195 21.26 26.71 -9.95
N THR A 196 22.53 26.85 -9.62
CA THR A 196 23.35 25.73 -9.11
C THR A 196 22.85 25.28 -7.75
N GLU A 197 22.76 23.96 -7.57
CA GLU A 197 22.43 23.33 -6.29
C GLU A 197 23.64 23.31 -5.37
N LEU A 198 23.55 24.04 -4.26
CA LEU A 198 24.64 24.21 -3.30
C LEU A 198 24.46 23.32 -2.07
N PHE A 199 23.22 23.07 -1.66
CA PHE A 199 22.91 22.25 -0.50
C PHE A 199 21.73 21.32 -0.79
N THR A 200 21.70 20.18 -0.10
CA THR A 200 20.51 19.34 0.00
C THR A 200 20.12 19.26 1.47
N MET A 201 18.83 19.43 1.76
CA MET A 201 18.27 19.39 3.10
C MET A 201 17.15 18.35 3.18
N THR A 202 17.09 17.64 4.30
CA THR A 202 16.06 16.64 4.56
C THR A 202 15.51 16.79 5.97
N ASP A 203 14.19 16.73 6.09
CA ASP A 203 13.47 16.72 7.36
C ASP A 203 13.38 15.27 7.89
N TYR A 204 14.15 14.97 8.94
CA TYR A 204 14.15 13.68 9.61
C TYR A 204 13.14 13.57 10.76
N VAL A 205 12.40 14.64 11.06
CA VAL A 205 11.37 14.65 12.10
C VAL A 205 10.06 14.13 11.52
N ASN A 206 9.63 14.71 10.40
CA ASN A 206 8.37 14.37 9.74
C ASN A 206 8.62 13.31 8.65
N LEU A 207 8.53 12.04 9.05
CA LEU A 207 8.68 10.88 8.17
C LEU A 207 7.33 10.34 7.72
N SER A 208 7.31 9.67 6.57
CA SER A 208 6.14 8.96 6.06
C SER A 208 6.54 7.61 5.46
N VAL A 209 5.55 6.77 5.23
CA VAL A 209 5.67 5.54 4.44
C VAL A 209 4.63 5.61 3.33
N THR A 210 5.06 5.38 2.10
CA THR A 210 4.16 5.23 0.96
C THR A 210 3.97 3.76 0.67
N VAL A 211 2.73 3.29 0.75
CA VAL A 211 2.34 1.90 0.49
C VAL A 211 1.45 1.82 -0.75
N GLN A 212 1.55 0.72 -1.48
CA GLN A 212 0.71 0.44 -2.64
C GLN A 212 -0.49 -0.41 -2.21
N VAL A 213 -1.70 0.11 -2.48
CA VAL A 213 -2.97 -0.52 -2.12
C VAL A 213 -3.79 -0.82 -3.38
N ASP A 214 -4.52 -1.94 -3.39
CA ASP A 214 -5.39 -2.35 -4.50
C ASP A 214 -6.54 -1.36 -4.73
N GLU A 215 -6.88 -1.10 -5.99
CA GLU A 215 -8.02 -0.27 -6.42
C GLU A 215 -9.33 -0.60 -5.68
N LEU A 216 -9.59 -1.88 -5.38
CA LEU A 216 -10.82 -2.31 -4.71
C LEU A 216 -10.91 -1.85 -3.25
N ASP A 217 -9.77 -1.54 -2.62
CA ASP A 217 -9.68 -1.15 -1.22
C ASP A 217 -9.58 0.37 -1.03
N ILE A 218 -9.14 1.12 -2.05
CA ILE A 218 -9.02 2.58 -2.00
C ILE A 218 -10.31 3.30 -1.57
N PRO A 219 -11.52 2.95 -2.07
CA PRO A 219 -12.75 3.62 -1.64
C PRO A 219 -13.05 3.50 -0.14
N LYS A 220 -12.45 2.51 0.54
CA LYS A 220 -12.63 2.27 1.98
C LYS A 220 -11.66 3.10 2.83
N ILE A 221 -10.58 3.61 2.25
CA ILE A 221 -9.55 4.42 2.94
C ILE A 221 -9.89 5.90 2.84
N LYS A 222 -9.73 6.62 3.94
CA LYS A 222 -9.97 8.06 4.04
C LYS A 222 -8.74 8.77 4.61
N LEU A 223 -8.61 10.05 4.29
CA LEU A 223 -7.61 10.92 4.91
C LEU A 223 -7.82 10.99 6.43
N ASN A 224 -6.72 11.15 7.18
CA ASN A 224 -6.65 11.18 8.64
C ASN A 224 -7.02 9.88 9.38
N GLN A 225 -7.18 8.78 8.65
CA GLN A 225 -7.45 7.48 9.23
C GLN A 225 -6.23 6.93 9.97
N ALA A 226 -6.45 6.28 11.12
CA ALA A 226 -5.39 5.75 11.95
C ALA A 226 -4.74 4.53 11.30
N SER A 227 -3.43 4.38 11.50
CA SER A 227 -2.67 3.25 10.99
C SER A 227 -1.58 2.81 11.96
N THR A 228 -1.27 1.53 11.93
CA THR A 228 -0.13 0.95 12.62
C THR A 228 0.96 0.67 11.59
N ILE A 229 2.18 1.09 11.89
CA ILE A 229 3.36 0.90 11.07
C ILE A 229 4.32 0.00 11.85
N THR A 230 4.79 -1.07 11.24
CA THR A 230 5.82 -1.96 11.80
C THR A 230 7.02 -1.93 10.87
N LEU A 231 8.22 -1.80 11.45
CA LEU A 231 9.46 -1.72 10.68
C LEU A 231 10.22 -3.04 10.83
N ASP A 232 10.62 -3.64 9.71
CA ASP A 232 11.31 -4.94 9.71
C ASP A 232 12.59 -4.90 10.55
N ALA A 233 13.28 -3.76 10.54
CA ALA A 233 14.53 -3.56 11.28
C ALA A 233 14.33 -3.39 12.80
N LEU A 234 13.09 -3.20 13.27
CA LEU A 234 12.76 -2.94 14.67
C LEU A 234 11.64 -3.91 15.12
N GLU A 235 12.02 -5.18 15.29
CA GLU A 235 11.12 -6.33 15.52
C GLU A 235 10.15 -6.19 16.72
N ASP A 236 10.45 -5.32 17.69
CA ASP A 236 9.65 -5.12 18.91
C ASP A 236 8.98 -3.74 19.01
N LYS A 237 8.96 -2.94 17.93
CA LYS A 237 8.39 -1.59 17.95
C LYS A 237 7.32 -1.42 16.88
N SER A 238 6.11 -1.10 17.34
CA SER A 238 5.05 -0.57 16.50
C SER A 238 5.00 0.95 16.61
N PHE A 239 4.79 1.60 15.47
CA PHE A 239 4.64 3.03 15.35
C PHE A 239 3.21 3.35 14.94
N THR A 240 2.63 4.41 15.47
CA THR A 240 1.32 4.89 15.03
C THR A 240 1.48 5.98 13.98
N GLY A 241 0.57 6.02 13.02
CA GLY A 241 0.53 7.05 12.00
C GLY A 241 -0.87 7.40 11.56
N LYS A 242 -0.95 8.28 10.57
CA LYS A 242 -2.21 8.65 9.92
C LYS A 242 -2.03 8.74 8.41
N VAL A 243 -3.08 8.41 7.67
CA VAL A 243 -3.13 8.64 6.23
C VAL A 243 -3.13 10.15 5.95
N ILE A 244 -2.09 10.64 5.28
CA ILE A 244 -1.92 12.07 4.96
C ILE A 244 -2.19 12.37 3.48
N ASP A 245 -2.02 11.37 2.60
CA ASP A 245 -2.30 11.51 1.17
C ASP A 245 -2.75 10.19 0.56
N ILE A 246 -3.62 10.28 -0.44
CA ILE A 246 -4.10 9.15 -1.24
C ILE A 246 -3.99 9.60 -2.69
N ALA A 247 -3.10 8.95 -3.46
CA ALA A 247 -2.89 9.28 -4.85
C ALA A 247 -4.19 9.13 -5.64
N LYS A 248 -4.48 10.11 -6.49
CA LYS A 248 -5.65 10.08 -7.38
C LYS A 248 -5.39 9.28 -8.66
N GLU A 249 -4.12 9.03 -8.96
CA GLU A 249 -3.65 8.27 -10.12
C GLU A 249 -3.04 6.96 -9.63
N GLY A 250 -3.53 5.85 -10.18
CA GLY A 250 -2.98 4.53 -9.92
C GLY A 250 -1.92 4.15 -10.96
N THR A 251 -1.01 3.27 -10.57
CA THR A 251 -0.09 2.59 -11.49
C THR A 251 -0.67 1.23 -11.85
N SER A 252 -0.65 0.86 -13.13
CA SER A 252 -1.01 -0.49 -13.56
C SER A 252 0.25 -1.32 -13.74
N SER A 253 0.36 -2.42 -12.99
CA SER A 253 1.47 -3.37 -13.10
C SER A 253 0.91 -4.76 -13.34
N ASN A 254 1.21 -5.34 -14.50
CA ASN A 254 0.74 -6.68 -14.89
C ASN A 254 -0.79 -6.87 -14.83
N GLY A 255 -1.55 -5.81 -15.08
CA GLY A 255 -3.02 -5.85 -15.05
C GLY A 255 -3.64 -5.69 -13.65
N VAL A 256 -2.84 -5.46 -12.61
CA VAL A 256 -3.31 -5.05 -11.27
C VAL A 256 -3.14 -3.55 -11.12
N SER A 257 -4.22 -2.86 -10.77
CA SER A 257 -4.23 -1.43 -10.47
C SER A 257 -3.84 -1.19 -9.01
N LEU A 258 -2.75 -0.46 -8.79
CA LEU A 258 -2.27 -0.09 -7.46
C LEU A 258 -2.29 1.43 -7.28
N PHE A 259 -2.60 1.88 -6.09
CA PHE A 259 -2.63 3.29 -5.72
C PHE A 259 -1.70 3.55 -4.54
N ASN A 260 -0.96 4.64 -4.61
CA ASN A 260 -0.08 5.05 -3.52
C ASN A 260 -0.88 5.71 -2.40
N VAL A 261 -0.78 5.16 -1.20
CA VAL A 261 -1.30 5.76 0.03
C VAL A 261 -0.11 6.16 0.88
N THR A 262 -0.03 7.44 1.24
CA THR A 262 1.05 7.96 2.09
C THR A 262 0.55 8.12 3.52
N VAL A 263 1.29 7.50 4.43
CA VAL A 263 1.00 7.48 5.85
C VAL A 263 2.11 8.20 6.60
N GLY A 264 1.78 9.28 7.31
CA GLY A 264 2.72 10.01 8.16
C GLY A 264 2.97 9.30 9.48
N LEU A 265 4.20 9.31 9.96
CA LEU A 265 4.61 8.75 11.25
C LEU A 265 4.43 9.81 12.34
N ASN A 266 3.81 9.43 13.47
CA ASN A 266 3.67 10.35 14.62
C ASN A 266 4.93 10.46 15.49
N ASN A 267 5.75 9.39 15.52
CA ASN A 267 7.04 9.36 16.21
C ASN A 267 8.05 8.66 15.29
N SER A 268 9.20 9.29 15.10
CA SER A 268 10.29 8.86 14.22
C SER A 268 11.57 8.48 14.99
N GLU A 269 11.51 8.39 16.31
CA GLU A 269 12.69 8.06 17.13
C GLU A 269 13.29 6.69 16.77
N GLY A 270 14.54 6.70 16.31
CA GLY A 270 15.25 5.50 15.86
C GLY A 270 14.84 4.98 14.47
N VAL A 271 13.91 5.67 13.80
CA VAL A 271 13.50 5.36 12.42
C VAL A 271 14.46 6.03 11.45
N LEU A 272 14.96 5.26 10.48
CA LEU A 272 15.80 5.78 9.41
C LEU A 272 15.06 5.75 8.08
N ILE A 273 15.29 6.76 7.26
CA ILE A 273 14.82 6.81 5.88
C ILE A 273 15.41 5.61 5.12
N GLY A 274 14.59 4.98 4.29
CA GLY A 274 14.93 3.80 3.50
C GLY A 274 14.69 2.47 4.21
N MET A 275 14.26 2.46 5.48
CA MET A 275 13.82 1.22 6.13
C MET A 275 12.54 0.68 5.46
N SER A 276 12.45 -0.64 5.32
CA SER A 276 11.20 -1.32 4.96
C SER A 276 10.18 -1.23 6.08
N ALA A 277 8.93 -0.99 5.72
CA ALA A 277 7.83 -0.81 6.62
C ALA A 277 6.58 -1.53 6.11
N GLU A 278 5.86 -2.18 7.01
CA GLU A 278 4.51 -2.66 6.78
C GLU A 278 3.53 -1.70 7.45
N VAL A 279 2.48 -1.30 6.74
CA VAL A 279 1.47 -0.37 7.24
C VAL A 279 0.11 -1.04 7.19
N ALA A 280 -0.55 -1.13 8.34
CA ALA A 280 -1.93 -1.56 8.46
C ALA A 280 -2.82 -0.33 8.72
N VAL A 281 -3.63 0.05 7.73
CA VAL A 281 -4.59 1.17 7.83
C VAL A 281 -5.90 0.65 8.40
N THR A 282 -6.40 1.26 9.49
CA THR A 282 -7.62 0.82 10.19
C THR A 282 -8.86 1.36 9.52
N ILE A 283 -9.65 0.53 8.82
CA ILE A 283 -10.87 0.91 8.09
C ILE A 283 -12.08 0.99 9.00
N GLU A 284 -12.26 -0.04 9.82
CA GLU A 284 -13.38 -0.14 10.72
C GLU A 284 -12.90 -0.78 12.02
N GLU A 285 -13.36 -0.24 13.15
CA GLU A 285 -13.05 -0.74 14.48
C GLU A 285 -14.36 -0.85 15.25
N LYS A 286 -14.68 -2.03 15.75
CA LYS A 286 -15.73 -2.24 16.75
C LYS A 286 -15.14 -2.86 17.99
N LYS A 287 -15.46 -2.26 19.12
CA LYS A 287 -15.02 -2.71 20.45
C LYS A 287 -16.14 -3.40 21.19
N ASP A 288 -15.76 -4.34 22.05
CA ASP A 288 -16.69 -5.02 22.94
C ASP A 288 -17.88 -5.68 22.21
N ILE A 289 -17.59 -6.41 21.13
CA ILE A 289 -18.58 -7.15 20.33
C ILE A 289 -18.42 -8.66 20.53
N LEU A 290 -19.49 -9.43 20.31
CA LEU A 290 -19.43 -10.88 20.40
C LEU A 290 -18.69 -11.43 19.18
N THR A 291 -17.61 -12.16 19.41
CA THR A 291 -16.74 -12.68 18.35
C THR A 291 -16.61 -14.19 18.43
N VAL A 292 -16.45 -14.82 17.27
CA VAL A 292 -16.02 -16.22 17.14
C VAL A 292 -14.92 -16.30 16.09
N PRO A 293 -14.06 -17.35 16.12
CA PRO A 293 -13.12 -17.59 15.04
C PRO A 293 -13.84 -17.69 13.68
N ILE A 294 -13.26 -17.10 12.63
CA ILE A 294 -13.90 -17.05 11.30
C ILE A 294 -14.23 -18.45 10.76
N GLU A 295 -13.40 -19.44 11.11
CA GLU A 295 -13.57 -20.85 10.73
C GLU A 295 -14.82 -21.51 11.33
N ALA A 296 -15.37 -20.96 12.43
CA ALA A 296 -16.57 -21.48 13.08
C ALA A 296 -17.86 -21.19 12.27
N VAL A 297 -17.83 -20.22 11.36
CA VAL A 297 -18.99 -19.79 10.57
C VAL A 297 -18.98 -20.42 9.19
N THR A 298 -20.05 -21.14 8.86
CA THR A 298 -20.26 -21.72 7.52
C THR A 298 -21.41 -21.03 6.79
N LYS A 299 -21.19 -20.66 5.53
CA LYS A 299 -22.24 -20.05 4.68
C LYS A 299 -22.90 -21.10 3.79
N ILE A 300 -24.22 -21.27 3.92
CA ILE A 300 -25.01 -22.22 3.11
C ILE A 300 -26.17 -21.45 2.48
N ASN A 301 -26.27 -21.48 1.14
CA ASN A 301 -27.32 -20.76 0.38
C ASN A 301 -27.43 -19.28 0.77
N GLY A 302 -26.30 -18.61 1.01
CA GLY A 302 -26.25 -17.20 1.38
C GLY A 302 -26.49 -16.89 2.87
N LYS A 303 -26.87 -17.86 3.69
CA LYS A 303 -27.12 -17.70 5.14
C LYS A 303 -25.95 -18.25 5.97
N SER A 304 -25.62 -17.57 7.07
CA SER A 304 -24.52 -17.95 7.96
C SER A 304 -25.03 -18.87 9.08
N PHE A 305 -24.24 -19.90 9.38
CA PHE A 305 -24.54 -20.89 10.41
C PHE A 305 -23.30 -21.22 11.23
N VAL A 306 -23.51 -21.54 12.50
CA VAL A 306 -22.49 -22.05 13.41
C VAL A 306 -22.96 -23.40 13.95
N ASN A 307 -22.05 -24.36 14.12
CA ASN A 307 -22.37 -25.63 14.75
C ASN A 307 -22.01 -25.52 16.24
N VAL A 308 -22.94 -25.89 17.12
CA VAL A 308 -22.71 -25.98 18.56
C VAL A 308 -22.84 -27.45 19.01
N PRO A 309 -22.17 -27.85 20.11
CA PRO A 309 -22.37 -29.17 20.69
C PRO A 309 -23.85 -29.42 21.01
N GLY A 310 -24.41 -30.50 20.45
CA GLY A 310 -25.76 -30.92 20.77
C GLY A 310 -25.78 -31.63 22.12
N THR A 311 -26.48 -31.08 23.11
CA THR A 311 -26.86 -31.82 24.31
C THR A 311 -27.82 -32.94 23.90
N GLY A 312 -27.50 -34.19 24.23
CA GLY A 312 -28.16 -35.40 23.74
C GLY A 312 -29.61 -35.65 24.17
N ASP A 313 -30.40 -34.61 24.46
CA ASP A 313 -31.76 -34.71 25.00
C ASP A 313 -32.75 -33.83 24.23
N GLU A 314 -32.98 -34.11 22.95
CA GLU A 314 -34.21 -33.62 22.28
C GLU A 314 -34.70 -34.68 21.27
N GLN A 315 -35.41 -35.67 21.82
CA GLN A 315 -36.18 -36.64 21.04
C GLN A 315 -37.29 -35.92 20.28
N ALA A 316 -37.21 -36.02 18.95
CA ALA A 316 -38.25 -35.60 18.02
C ALA A 316 -39.59 -36.30 18.35
N ASN A 317 -40.54 -35.55 18.88
CA ASN A 317 -41.93 -36.00 19.02
C ASN A 317 -42.72 -35.48 17.81
N THR A 318 -42.79 -36.26 16.74
CA THR A 318 -43.70 -36.02 15.63
C THR A 318 -45.04 -36.70 15.92
N THR A 319 -46.01 -35.94 16.41
CA THR A 319 -47.44 -36.30 16.29
C THR A 319 -48.04 -35.54 15.13
N ASP A 320 -48.16 -36.26 14.02
CA ASP A 320 -48.93 -35.91 12.83
C ASP A 320 -50.42 -36.13 13.15
N ARG A 321 -51.21 -35.06 13.29
CA ARG A 321 -52.68 -35.08 13.23
C ARG A 321 -53.26 -33.77 12.71
N ASP A 322 -53.96 -33.93 11.59
CA ASP A 322 -55.18 -33.24 11.17
C ASP A 322 -55.10 -31.75 10.77
N ALA A 323 -55.09 -31.51 9.44
CA ALA A 323 -55.78 -30.38 8.84
C ALA A 323 -56.17 -30.69 7.39
N ALA A 324 -57.38 -31.24 7.22
CA ALA A 324 -58.16 -31.08 6.01
C ALA A 324 -59.20 -29.97 6.25
N ASP A 325 -59.48 -29.23 5.17
CA ASP A 325 -60.64 -28.34 4.95
C ASP A 325 -60.44 -26.84 5.24
N SER A 326 -60.23 -26.03 4.19
CA SER A 326 -61.24 -25.04 3.75
C SER A 326 -60.79 -24.23 2.51
N LYS A 327 -61.71 -24.22 1.55
CA LYS A 327 -61.90 -23.48 0.28
C LYS A 327 -61.45 -21.99 0.21
N PRO A 328 -61.15 -21.44 -0.99
CA PRO A 328 -60.76 -20.03 -1.17
C PRO A 328 -61.95 -19.09 -1.45
N PRO A 329 -61.85 -17.77 -1.18
CA PRO A 329 -62.73 -16.78 -1.78
C PRO A 329 -62.05 -15.94 -2.87
N ALA A 330 -62.91 -15.42 -3.74
CA ALA A 330 -62.64 -14.64 -4.93
C ALA A 330 -62.64 -13.11 -4.67
N GLY A 331 -61.89 -12.40 -5.53
CA GLY A 331 -62.23 -11.12 -6.18
C GLY A 331 -62.74 -9.91 -5.38
N ALA A 332 -62.06 -8.76 -5.54
CA ALA A 332 -62.60 -7.51 -6.10
C ALA A 332 -61.73 -6.30 -5.70
N ALA A 333 -61.33 -5.47 -6.67
CA ALA A 333 -61.38 -4.02 -6.55
C ALA A 333 -61.10 -3.38 -7.92
N ALA A 334 -61.98 -2.46 -8.28
CA ALA A 334 -61.95 -1.62 -9.47
C ALA A 334 -61.58 -0.18 -9.10
N ASP A 335 -61.20 0.57 -10.14
CA ASP A 335 -61.39 2.01 -10.38
C ASP A 335 -60.53 3.04 -9.63
N GLY A 336 -59.90 3.93 -10.43
CA GLY A 336 -59.41 5.23 -9.97
C GLY A 336 -58.27 5.86 -10.78
N GLU A 337 -58.47 6.18 -12.05
CA GLU A 337 -57.77 7.28 -12.76
C GLU A 337 -58.24 8.66 -12.20
N PRO A 338 -57.55 9.82 -12.38
CA PRO A 338 -57.10 10.28 -13.71
C PRO A 338 -55.87 11.22 -13.82
N SER A 339 -55.46 11.45 -15.09
CA SER A 339 -55.04 12.74 -15.70
C SER A 339 -53.73 13.39 -15.23
N GLY A 340 -52.79 13.84 -16.08
CA GLY A 340 -52.77 13.98 -17.54
C GLY A 340 -51.55 14.80 -18.02
N SER A 341 -51.40 14.91 -19.36
CA SER A 341 -50.58 15.86 -20.17
C SER A 341 -49.05 15.81 -19.98
N GLU A 342 -48.18 15.89 -20.99
CA GLU A 342 -48.19 16.62 -22.26
C GLU A 342 -47.46 15.88 -23.41
N ALA A 343 -47.72 16.39 -24.61
CA ALA A 343 -47.30 15.88 -25.91
C ALA A 343 -45.87 16.29 -26.32
N GLY A 344 -45.28 15.53 -27.25
CA GLY A 344 -44.06 15.92 -27.97
C GLY A 344 -43.78 15.03 -29.18
N THR A 345 -44.12 15.51 -30.36
CA THR A 345 -44.13 14.84 -31.68
C THR A 345 -42.80 14.79 -32.44
N ARG A 346 -42.68 13.76 -33.31
CA ARG A 346 -42.15 13.71 -34.70
C ARG A 346 -40.63 13.59 -35.00
N GLY A 347 -40.33 12.65 -35.92
CA GLY A 347 -39.24 12.73 -36.92
C GLY A 347 -38.54 11.39 -37.21
N THR A 348 -39.05 10.52 -38.09
CA THR A 348 -38.68 10.31 -39.52
C THR A 348 -37.21 9.98 -39.82
N GLY A 349 -36.96 8.86 -40.51
CA GLY A 349 -35.76 8.69 -41.35
C GLY A 349 -35.33 7.25 -41.63
N ALA A 350 -35.72 6.71 -42.79
CA ALA A 350 -35.23 5.46 -43.36
C ALA A 350 -34.10 5.69 -44.38
N ARG A 351 -33.17 4.72 -44.51
CA ARG A 351 -32.28 4.35 -45.64
C ARG A 351 -31.08 3.58 -45.03
N GLY A 352 -30.58 2.43 -45.48
CA GLY A 352 -30.67 1.71 -46.74
C GLY A 352 -29.25 1.37 -47.26
N GLY A 353 -28.78 0.14 -47.00
CA GLY A 353 -27.85 -0.65 -47.84
C GLY A 353 -26.32 -0.43 -47.76
N ARG A 354 -25.59 -1.52 -47.43
CA ARG A 354 -24.46 -2.05 -48.24
C ARG A 354 -24.03 -3.46 -47.77
N GLU A 355 -23.94 -4.38 -48.73
CA GLU A 355 -23.44 -5.75 -48.62
C GLU A 355 -21.93 -5.88 -48.90
N PHE A 356 -21.44 -7.10 -48.61
CA PHE A 356 -20.14 -7.77 -48.83
C PHE A 356 -19.22 -7.88 -47.61
N GLN A 357 -18.54 -8.99 -47.30
CA GLN A 357 -18.74 -10.46 -47.44
C GLN A 357 -17.54 -11.10 -46.71
N GLY A 358 -17.76 -12.18 -45.94
CA GLY A 358 -16.76 -13.25 -45.75
C GLY A 358 -16.33 -13.58 -44.31
N GLY A 359 -16.75 -14.76 -43.83
CA GLY A 359 -16.02 -15.51 -42.80
C GLY A 359 -16.88 -16.24 -41.74
N GLU A 360 -17.64 -17.26 -42.14
CA GLU A 360 -18.35 -18.20 -41.26
C GLU A 360 -17.41 -19.22 -40.56
N LEU A 361 -17.78 -19.64 -39.34
CA LEU A 361 -18.04 -21.04 -38.90
C LEU A 361 -18.76 -21.00 -37.51
N PRO A 362 -19.50 -22.05 -37.09
CA PRO A 362 -20.92 -21.92 -36.75
C PRO A 362 -21.27 -21.99 -35.26
N SER A 363 -22.34 -21.29 -34.89
CA SER A 363 -23.12 -21.48 -33.66
C SER A 363 -24.18 -22.56 -33.86
N GLY A 364 -24.00 -23.71 -33.23
CA GLY A 364 -25.01 -24.77 -33.14
C GLY A 364 -25.97 -24.51 -31.98
N GLU A 365 -27.19 -24.10 -32.31
CA GLU A 365 -28.37 -24.21 -31.45
C GLU A 365 -28.67 -25.69 -31.21
N PHE A 366 -28.80 -26.09 -29.95
CA PHE A 366 -29.38 -27.38 -29.59
C PHE A 366 -30.88 -27.21 -29.31
N PRO A 367 -31.76 -27.99 -29.96
CA PRO A 367 -33.19 -27.95 -29.71
C PRO A 367 -33.52 -28.58 -28.35
N ALA A 368 -34.54 -28.01 -27.71
CA ALA A 368 -35.21 -28.61 -26.57
C ALA A 368 -35.91 -29.91 -26.97
N GLY A 369 -35.77 -30.95 -26.14
CA GLY A 369 -36.57 -32.17 -26.21
C GLY A 369 -35.82 -33.43 -26.63
N ALA A 370 -35.17 -34.08 -25.66
CA ALA A 370 -34.89 -35.50 -25.72
C ALA A 370 -34.89 -36.09 -24.30
N GLU A 371 -35.92 -36.89 -24.02
CA GLU A 371 -36.10 -37.65 -22.79
C GLU A 371 -35.07 -38.79 -22.72
N PHE A 372 -34.32 -38.87 -21.63
CA PHE A 372 -33.53 -40.06 -21.28
C PHE A 372 -34.29 -40.88 -20.23
N PRO A 373 -34.45 -42.21 -20.42
CA PRO A 373 -35.27 -43.03 -19.55
C PRO A 373 -34.62 -43.18 -18.17
N GLY A 374 -35.36 -42.76 -17.15
CA GLY A 374 -34.98 -42.89 -15.75
C GLY A 374 -34.90 -44.35 -15.32
N ARG A 375 -33.71 -44.75 -14.86
CA ARG A 375 -33.57 -45.91 -13.97
C ARG A 375 -33.70 -45.41 -12.53
N ALA A 376 -34.88 -45.64 -11.96
CA ALA A 376 -35.15 -45.46 -10.56
C ALA A 376 -34.24 -46.38 -9.73
N ALA A 377 -33.34 -45.78 -8.96
CA ALA A 377 -32.74 -46.40 -7.79
C ALA A 377 -32.88 -45.38 -6.65
N GLY A 378 -33.85 -45.65 -5.77
CA GLY A 378 -34.08 -44.83 -4.61
C GLY A 378 -32.83 -44.80 -3.72
N SER A 379 -32.29 -43.60 -3.53
CA SER A 379 -31.60 -43.29 -2.29
C SER A 379 -32.26 -42.02 -1.73
N LYS A 380 -33.12 -42.22 -0.74
CA LYS A 380 -33.44 -41.15 0.20
C LYS A 380 -32.18 -40.95 1.04
N GLY A 381 -31.24 -40.16 0.53
CA GLY A 381 -30.16 -39.59 1.30
C GLY A 381 -30.73 -38.47 2.15
N ALA A 382 -31.43 -38.82 3.23
CA ALA A 382 -31.55 -37.90 4.36
C ALA A 382 -30.11 -37.62 4.81
N ALA A 383 -29.70 -36.36 4.74
CA ALA A 383 -28.45 -35.90 5.32
C ALA A 383 -28.53 -36.16 6.84
N GLY A 384 -28.06 -37.33 7.26
CA GLY A 384 -27.89 -37.65 8.67
C GLY A 384 -26.83 -36.71 9.23
N PHE A 385 -27.26 -35.74 10.03
CA PHE A 385 -26.38 -34.98 10.89
C PHE A 385 -25.57 -35.97 11.72
N ALA A 386 -24.26 -35.79 11.78
CA ALA A 386 -23.44 -36.53 12.73
C ALA A 386 -24.04 -36.32 14.12
N SER A 387 -24.34 -37.44 14.78
CA SER A 387 -24.96 -37.49 16.10
C SER A 387 -24.15 -36.60 17.07
N GLY A 388 -24.76 -35.51 17.56
CA GLY A 388 -24.16 -34.63 18.56
C GLY A 388 -23.85 -33.18 18.14
N MET A 389 -24.30 -32.69 16.98
CA MET A 389 -24.13 -31.28 16.59
C MET A 389 -25.47 -30.60 16.29
N LYS A 390 -25.70 -29.42 16.89
CA LYS A 390 -26.85 -28.55 16.59
C LYS A 390 -26.37 -27.38 15.73
N ARG A 391 -27.01 -27.16 14.58
CA ARG A 391 -26.70 -26.02 13.72
C ARG A 391 -27.58 -24.84 14.09
N ILE A 392 -26.97 -23.71 14.41
CA ILE A 392 -27.63 -22.46 14.76
C ILE A 392 -27.43 -21.47 13.60
N ALA A 393 -28.51 -20.84 13.15
CA ALA A 393 -28.42 -19.73 12.20
C ALA A 393 -27.95 -18.48 12.94
N VAL A 394 -26.96 -17.80 12.39
CA VAL A 394 -26.39 -16.58 12.98
C VAL A 394 -26.44 -15.43 11.99
N GLU A 395 -26.62 -14.23 12.51
CA GLU A 395 -26.38 -12.99 11.77
C GLU A 395 -24.97 -12.51 12.07
N VAL A 396 -24.20 -12.24 11.02
CA VAL A 396 -22.79 -11.88 11.14
C VAL A 396 -22.56 -10.44 10.70
N GLY A 397 -21.62 -9.77 11.37
CA GLY A 397 -21.25 -8.40 11.09
C GLY A 397 -19.87 -8.31 10.43
N ILE A 398 -19.04 -7.40 10.93
CA ILE A 398 -17.68 -7.21 10.41
C ILE A 398 -16.80 -8.42 10.73
N HIS A 399 -15.77 -8.64 9.93
CA HIS A 399 -14.81 -9.72 10.13
C HIS A 399 -13.42 -9.28 9.69
N ASN A 400 -12.42 -9.88 10.30
CA ASN A 400 -11.03 -9.81 9.87
C ASN A 400 -10.52 -11.23 9.54
N GLU A 401 -9.21 -11.40 9.38
CA GLU A 401 -8.61 -12.70 9.00
C GLU A 401 -8.79 -13.81 10.04
N SER A 402 -9.05 -13.46 11.30
CA SER A 402 -9.10 -14.43 12.41
C SER A 402 -10.49 -14.58 13.00
N SER A 403 -11.28 -13.50 13.08
CA SER A 403 -12.51 -13.43 13.86
C SER A 403 -13.64 -12.75 13.10
N ILE A 404 -14.88 -13.11 13.45
CA ILE A 404 -16.11 -12.56 12.88
C ILE A 404 -17.08 -12.14 13.98
N GLU A 405 -17.72 -10.98 13.79
CA GLU A 405 -18.76 -10.45 14.66
C GLU A 405 -20.03 -11.29 14.54
N ILE A 406 -20.59 -11.68 15.69
CA ILE A 406 -21.93 -12.27 15.78
C ILE A 406 -22.91 -11.20 16.28
N VAL A 407 -23.82 -10.78 15.40
CA VAL A 407 -24.86 -9.78 15.70
C VAL A 407 -26.04 -10.44 16.41
N SER A 408 -26.42 -11.64 15.99
CA SER A 408 -27.50 -12.41 16.61
C SER A 408 -27.35 -13.92 16.38
N GLY A 409 -27.95 -14.71 17.26
CA GLY A 409 -28.00 -16.18 17.18
C GLY A 409 -27.12 -16.92 18.20
N LEU A 410 -26.13 -16.26 18.81
CA LEU A 410 -25.33 -16.79 19.92
C LEU A 410 -25.28 -15.82 21.09
N SER A 411 -24.98 -16.33 22.27
CA SER A 411 -24.72 -15.59 23.50
C SER A 411 -23.23 -15.69 23.89
N GLU A 412 -22.77 -14.75 24.69
CA GLU A 412 -21.44 -14.84 25.30
C GLU A 412 -21.34 -16.12 26.16
N GLY A 413 -20.24 -16.86 25.98
CA GLY A 413 -20.00 -18.14 26.64
C GLY A 413 -20.47 -19.37 25.85
N ASP A 414 -21.20 -19.20 24.73
CA ASP A 414 -21.63 -20.33 23.90
C ASP A 414 -20.43 -21.03 23.24
N GLU A 415 -20.40 -22.36 23.28
CA GLU A 415 -19.38 -23.16 22.60
C GLU A 415 -19.74 -23.43 21.14
N VAL A 416 -18.81 -23.15 20.24
CA VAL A 416 -18.93 -23.34 18.80
C VAL A 416 -17.90 -24.36 18.32
N ILE A 417 -18.30 -25.27 17.45
CA ILE A 417 -17.46 -26.35 16.93
C ILE A 417 -16.67 -25.84 15.72
N LEU A 418 -15.35 -25.96 15.79
CA LEU A 418 -14.44 -25.67 14.69
C LEU A 418 -14.37 -26.86 13.72
N PRO A 419 -14.36 -26.62 12.41
CA PRO A 419 -14.22 -27.69 11.43
C PRO A 419 -12.87 -28.39 11.56
N THR A 420 -12.87 -29.72 11.66
CA THR A 420 -11.62 -30.50 11.61
C THR A 420 -11.15 -30.61 10.16
N VAL A 421 -10.03 -29.96 9.83
CA VAL A 421 -9.34 -30.17 8.55
C VAL A 421 -8.68 -31.55 8.56
N ILE A 422 -9.32 -32.53 7.90
CA ILE A 422 -8.72 -33.85 7.69
C ILE A 422 -7.77 -33.73 6.48
N SER A 423 -6.46 -33.66 6.72
CA SER A 423 -5.48 -33.79 5.64
C SER A 423 -5.52 -35.22 5.11
N SER A 424 -6.11 -35.43 3.93
CA SER A 424 -6.07 -36.72 3.24
C SER A 424 -4.66 -36.97 2.68
N GLY A 425 -3.79 -37.55 3.52
CA GLY A 425 -2.52 -38.12 3.08
C GLY A 425 -2.75 -39.29 2.13
N ASN A 426 -2.40 -39.12 0.86
CA ASN A 426 -2.47 -40.16 -0.17
C ASN A 426 -1.34 -41.18 0.09
N ALA A 427 -1.59 -42.18 0.93
CA ALA A 427 -0.64 -43.26 1.20
C ALA A 427 -0.62 -44.24 0.01
N THR A 428 0.41 -44.13 -0.84
CA THR A 428 0.77 -45.16 -1.81
C THR A 428 1.38 -46.36 -1.06
N SER A 429 0.67 -47.50 -1.10
CA SER A 429 1.14 -48.77 -0.56
C SER A 429 2.32 -49.33 -1.38
N PRO A 430 3.45 -49.76 -0.77
CA PRO A 430 4.50 -50.47 -1.49
C PRO A 430 4.06 -51.88 -1.81
N GLN A 431 4.00 -52.21 -3.10
CA GLN A 431 3.70 -53.55 -3.60
C GLN A 431 4.93 -54.44 -3.43
N GLN A 432 4.78 -55.46 -2.58
CA GLN A 432 5.77 -56.47 -2.26
C GLN A 432 5.99 -57.41 -3.45
N GLY A 433 7.20 -57.41 -4.02
CA GLY A 433 7.59 -58.24 -5.15
C GLY A 433 8.76 -59.17 -4.81
N GLY A 434 8.46 -60.48 -4.74
CA GLY A 434 9.19 -61.59 -5.34
C GLY A 434 10.72 -61.71 -5.19
N MET A 435 11.12 -62.72 -4.42
CA MET A 435 12.47 -63.24 -4.22
C MET A 435 13.03 -64.03 -5.42
N GLY A 436 14.34 -63.86 -5.69
CA GLY A 436 15.20 -64.71 -6.53
C GLY A 436 16.36 -63.88 -7.08
N GLY A 437 17.64 -64.25 -7.06
CA GLY A 437 18.37 -65.41 -6.61
C GLY A 437 19.78 -65.32 -7.21
N MET A 438 20.81 -65.39 -6.36
CA MET A 438 22.15 -65.97 -6.60
C MET A 438 23.16 -65.35 -7.61
N GLY A 439 24.37 -65.11 -7.09
CA GLY A 439 25.64 -64.86 -7.81
C GLY A 439 26.21 -63.48 -7.48
N GLY A 440 27.36 -63.26 -6.85
CA GLY A 440 28.61 -64.03 -6.75
C GLY A 440 29.75 -63.16 -7.32
N PHE A 441 30.88 -63.09 -6.60
CA PHE A 441 32.18 -62.45 -6.95
C PHE A 441 32.33 -60.95 -6.56
N SER A 442 33.19 -60.65 -5.58
CA SER A 442 34.63 -60.29 -5.69
C SER A 442 34.78 -58.78 -5.92
N GLY A 443 35.40 -57.97 -5.06
CA GLY A 443 36.72 -58.12 -4.44
C GLY A 443 37.70 -57.15 -5.13
N GLY A 444 38.19 -56.14 -4.40
CA GLY A 444 39.18 -55.12 -4.83
C GLY A 444 38.56 -53.71 -4.92
N GLY A 445 39.04 -52.63 -4.30
CA GLY A 445 40.35 -52.33 -3.72
C GLY A 445 41.31 -51.81 -4.79
N MET A 446 41.40 -50.47 -5.00
CA MET A 446 42.54 -49.66 -5.51
C MET A 446 42.04 -48.29 -6.03
N THR A 447 42.37 -47.18 -5.34
CA THR A 447 43.41 -46.18 -5.70
C THR A 447 43.27 -45.47 -7.06
N GLY A 448 43.01 -44.16 -6.99
CA GLY A 448 43.92 -43.11 -7.46
C GLY A 448 43.93 -42.76 -8.95
N GLY A 449 43.83 -41.45 -9.22
CA GLY A 449 44.65 -40.82 -10.27
C GLY A 449 43.91 -40.23 -11.47
N SER A 450 43.92 -38.89 -11.49
CA SER A 450 44.31 -38.05 -12.65
C SER A 450 43.63 -38.22 -14.02
N GLY A 451 43.02 -37.11 -14.47
CA GLY A 451 42.78 -36.75 -15.87
C GLY A 451 41.74 -35.63 -15.91
N GLY A 452 42.06 -34.37 -16.20
CA GLY A 452 42.93 -33.89 -17.27
C GLY A 452 42.07 -33.50 -18.47
N PHE A 453 41.80 -32.19 -18.59
CA PHE A 453 41.46 -31.33 -19.75
C PHE A 453 41.57 -31.97 -21.17
N PRO A 454 40.95 -31.40 -22.26
CA PRO A 454 40.85 -29.95 -22.50
C PRO A 454 39.68 -29.42 -23.38
N GLY A 455 39.61 -28.08 -23.48
CA GLY A 455 39.44 -27.43 -24.77
C GLY A 455 38.22 -26.52 -24.93
N GLY A 456 38.48 -25.22 -25.16
CA GLY A 456 37.46 -24.29 -25.65
C GLY A 456 37.83 -22.81 -25.56
N GLY A 457 39.03 -22.44 -25.99
CA GLY A 457 39.43 -21.03 -26.15
C GLY A 457 38.87 -20.41 -27.43
N GLY A 458 38.65 -19.10 -27.41
CA GLY A 458 38.25 -18.31 -28.56
C GLY A 458 38.50 -16.83 -28.31
N GLY A 459 39.77 -16.42 -28.39
CA GLY A 459 40.16 -15.02 -28.53
C GLY A 459 40.19 -14.64 -30.01
N PHE A 460 39.70 -13.44 -30.33
CA PHE A 460 40.06 -12.72 -31.55
C PHE A 460 40.38 -11.28 -31.17
N GLY A 461 41.59 -10.86 -31.51
CA GLY A 461 42.03 -9.48 -31.44
C GLY A 461 42.01 -8.81 -32.82
N GLY A 462 42.34 -7.52 -32.78
CA GLY A 462 43.07 -6.84 -33.85
C GLY A 462 42.22 -6.23 -34.98
N GLY A 463 42.23 -4.90 -35.05
CA GLY A 463 41.72 -4.16 -36.20
C GLY A 463 41.88 -2.65 -36.07
N GLY A 464 43.12 -2.16 -36.19
CA GLY A 464 43.38 -0.75 -36.47
C GLY A 464 43.26 -0.45 -37.96
N SER A 465 42.62 0.67 -38.30
CA SER A 465 42.77 1.45 -39.54
C SER A 465 42.04 2.78 -39.26
N GLY A 466 42.63 3.97 -39.36
CA GLY A 466 43.42 4.45 -40.49
C GLY A 466 42.46 5.09 -41.51
N GLY A 467 42.32 6.42 -41.49
CA GLY A 467 41.47 7.16 -42.42
C GLY A 467 41.41 8.66 -42.13
N GLY A 468 42.44 9.39 -42.53
CA GLY A 468 42.39 10.83 -42.71
C GLY A 468 42.09 11.20 -44.16
N PHE A 469 41.17 12.14 -44.36
CA PHE A 469 40.95 13.04 -45.51
C PHE A 469 40.12 14.20 -44.92
N GLY A 470 40.34 15.51 -45.12
CA GLY A 470 41.06 16.21 -46.16
C GLY A 470 40.12 17.21 -46.85
N GLY A 471 40.20 18.50 -46.48
CA GLY A 471 40.13 19.62 -47.43
C GLY A 471 38.79 20.33 -47.73
N GLY A 472 38.89 21.68 -47.76
CA GLY A 472 38.06 22.61 -48.55
C GLY A 472 36.84 23.18 -47.80
N GLY A 473 36.62 24.49 -47.62
CA GLY A 473 37.07 25.66 -48.36
C GLY A 473 35.88 26.32 -49.06
N GLY A 474 35.51 27.56 -48.66
CA GLY A 474 34.91 28.56 -49.55
C GLY A 474 33.48 29.05 -49.27
N GLY A 475 33.35 30.38 -49.11
CA GLY A 475 32.17 31.21 -49.42
C GLY A 475 31.19 31.40 -48.26
N ARG A 476 30.80 32.60 -47.83
CA ARG A 476 30.79 33.95 -48.45
C ARG A 476 30.96 35.02 -47.39
#